data_AF-A0A2U1WA42-F1
#
_entry.id   AF-A0A2U1WA42-F1
#
_cell.length_a   1.000
_cell.length_b   1.000
_cell.length_c   1.000
_cell.angle_alpha   90.00
_cell.angle_beta   90.00
_cell.angle_gamma   90.00
#
_symmetry.space_group_name_H-M   'P 1'
#
loop_
_entity.id
_entity.type
_entity.pdbx_description
1 polymer ?
#
loop_
_entity_poly.entity_id
_entity_poly.type
_entity_poly.pdbx_seq_one_letter_code
_entity_poly.pdbx_strand_id
1 'polypeptide(L)'
;MIVQGDYVGIDRTRVVVPLIRSSEVETPIPKIMPSIMVGNEQFAVATPQIIALPVAQIGAVVASASDAHSDIRRAIDVLTGDF
;
A
#
# COMPACT_ATOMS: atom_id res chain seq x y z
N MET A 1 2.48 2.79 3.10
CA MET A 1 1.22 2.33 3.73
C MET A 1 1.43 0.93 4.31
N ILE A 2 1.06 0.69 5.56
CA ILE A 2 1.17 -0.65 6.18
C ILE A 2 0.04 -1.54 5.65
N VAL A 3 0.37 -2.75 5.22
CA VAL A 3 -0.60 -3.75 4.71
C VAL A 3 -0.48 -5.10 5.46
N GLN A 4 0.43 -5.19 6.42
CA GLN A 4 0.59 -6.36 7.27
C GLN A 4 -0.65 -6.56 8.16
N GLY A 5 -1.18 -7.78 8.19
CA GLY A 5 -2.26 -8.13 9.11
C GLY A 5 -1.83 -8.13 10.57
N ASP A 6 -2.76 -7.81 11.46
CA ASP A 6 -2.49 -7.61 12.89
C ASP A 6 -2.05 -8.89 13.63
N TYR A 7 -2.38 -10.06 13.09
CA TYR A 7 -1.99 -11.36 13.66
C TYR A 7 -0.53 -11.75 13.38
N VAL A 8 0.20 -10.97 12.58
CA VAL A 8 1.62 -11.21 12.30
C VAL A 8 2.45 -10.69 13.47
N GLY A 9 2.87 -11.60 14.36
CA GLY A 9 3.68 -11.31 15.56
C GLY A 9 5.16 -10.95 15.30
N ILE A 10 5.45 -10.21 14.23
CA ILE A 10 6.79 -9.68 13.95
C ILE A 10 6.81 -8.20 14.35
N ASP A 11 7.58 -7.86 15.38
CA ASP A 11 7.57 -6.51 15.95
C ASP A 11 8.61 -5.56 15.34
N ARG A 12 9.67 -6.09 14.74
CA ARG A 12 10.80 -5.30 14.21
C ARG A 12 10.54 -4.66 12.84
N THR A 13 9.61 -5.20 12.07
CA THR A 13 9.31 -4.77 10.69
C THR A 13 7.81 -4.75 10.43
N ARG A 14 7.41 -4.03 9.39
CA ARG A 14 6.06 -4.11 8.81
C ARG A 14 6.14 -4.32 7.31
N VAL A 15 5.24 -5.12 6.76
CA VAL A 15 5.00 -5.15 5.31
C VAL A 15 4.29 -3.86 4.90
N VAL A 16 4.90 -3.13 3.98
CA VAL A 16 4.40 -1.84 3.50
C VAL A 16 4.36 -1.80 1.98
N VAL A 17 3.43 -1.01 1.45
CA VAL A 17 3.36 -0.63 0.04
C VAL A 17 3.61 0.89 -0.08
N PRO A 18 4.52 1.35 -0.95
CA PRO A 18 4.73 2.77 -1.21
C PRO A 18 3.49 3.44 -1.80
N LEU A 19 3.34 4.74 -1.51
CA LEU A 19 2.36 5.61 -2.14
C LEU A 19 3.14 6.58 -3.04
N ILE A 20 2.76 6.64 -4.31
CA ILE A 20 3.33 7.56 -5.30
C ILE A 20 2.23 8.55 -5.65
N ARG A 21 2.52 9.84 -5.77
CA ARG A 21 1.49 10.80 -6.22
C ARG A 21 0.99 10.36 -7.58
N SER A 22 -0.32 10.37 -7.80
CA SER A 22 -0.87 9.93 -9.08
C SER A 22 -0.35 10.76 -10.26
N SER A 23 0.04 12.02 -10.04
CA SER A 23 0.67 12.89 -11.04
C SER A 23 2.10 12.47 -11.45
N GLU A 24 2.77 11.66 -10.63
CA GLU A 24 4.15 11.20 -10.83
C GLU A 24 4.20 9.77 -11.44
N VAL A 25 3.04 9.14 -11.63
CA VAL A 25 2.95 7.79 -12.21
C VAL A 25 2.81 7.87 -13.72
N GLU A 26 3.88 7.55 -14.45
CA GLU A 26 3.87 7.59 -15.92
C GLU A 26 2.99 6.49 -16.54
N THR A 27 3.06 5.26 -16.02
CA THR A 27 2.33 4.11 -16.55
C THR A 27 1.70 3.30 -15.40
N PRO A 28 0.45 3.61 -15.01
CA PRO A 28 -0.24 2.84 -13.97
C PRO A 28 -0.57 1.43 -14.47
N ILE A 29 -0.37 0.43 -13.61
CA ILE A 29 -0.76 -0.95 -13.92
C ILE A 29 -2.19 -1.19 -13.41
N PRO A 30 -3.19 -1.35 -14.30
CA PRO A 30 -4.58 -1.52 -13.89
C PRO A 30 -4.75 -2.71 -12.94
N LYS A 31 -5.63 -2.59 -11.95
CA LYS A 31 -5.91 -3.58 -10.90
C LYS A 31 -4.77 -3.88 -9.92
N ILE A 32 -3.52 -3.60 -10.28
CA ILE A 32 -2.34 -3.80 -9.43
C ILE A 32 -1.94 -2.50 -8.71
N MET A 33 -2.22 -1.33 -9.29
CA MET A 33 -1.93 -0.02 -8.68
C MET A 33 -3.19 0.80 -8.46
N PRO A 34 -4.06 0.44 -7.48
CA PRO A 34 -5.26 1.20 -7.19
C PRO A 34 -4.91 2.62 -6.70
N SER A 35 -5.81 3.57 -6.93
CA SER A 35 -5.66 4.94 -6.41
C SER A 35 -6.41 5.11 -5.09
N ILE A 36 -5.83 5.87 -4.18
CA ILE A 36 -6.43 6.24 -2.89
C ILE A 36 -6.31 7.75 -2.65
N MET A 37 -7.17 8.30 -1.80
CA MET A 37 -7.08 9.67 -1.33
C MET A 37 -6.38 9.71 0.03
N VAL A 38 -5.40 10.62 0.17
CA VAL A 38 -4.80 10.97 1.46
C VAL A 38 -4.97 12.47 1.63
N GLY A 39 -5.92 12.87 2.49
CA GLY A 39 -6.41 14.25 2.51
C GLY A 39 -7.06 14.61 1.19
N ASN A 40 -6.56 15.66 0.53
CA ASN A 40 -7.08 16.16 -0.75
C ASN A 40 -6.21 15.74 -1.95
N GLU A 41 -5.25 14.85 -1.74
CA GLU A 41 -4.29 14.45 -2.76
C GLU A 41 -4.46 12.96 -3.11
N GLN A 42 -4.37 12.65 -4.41
CA GLN A 42 -4.55 11.30 -4.93
C GLN A 42 -3.19 10.62 -5.08
N PHE A 43 -3.10 9.39 -4.57
CA PHE A 43 -1.91 8.56 -4.63
C PHE A 43 -2.21 7.22 -5.29
N ALA A 44 -1.29 6.72 -6.09
CA ALA A 44 -1.26 5.34 -6.51
C ALA A 44 -0.61 4.47 -5.43
N VAL A 45 -1.26 3.36 -5.08
CA VAL A 45 -0.71 2.31 -4.25
C VAL A 45 0.23 1.48 -5.12
N ALA A 46 1.53 1.66 -4.97
CA ALA A 46 2.54 1.02 -5.81
C ALA A 46 2.79 -0.43 -5.36
N THR A 47 1.78 -1.28 -5.43
CA THR A 47 1.80 -2.68 -4.95
C THR A 47 3.01 -3.50 -5.44
N PRO A 48 3.51 -3.37 -6.69
CA PRO A 48 4.73 -4.07 -7.12
C PRO A 48 5.99 -3.73 -6.33
N GLN A 49 5.98 -2.64 -5.56
CA GLN A 49 7.09 -2.18 -4.72
C GLN A 49 6.86 -2.54 -3.23
N ILE A 50 6.02 -3.54 -2.94
CA ILE A 50 5.80 -4.05 -1.59
C ILE A 50 7.13 -4.50 -0.95
N ILE A 51 7.35 -4.11 0.31
CA ILE A 51 8.62 -4.33 1.00
C ILE A 51 8.42 -4.49 2.51
N ALA A 52 9.34 -5.18 3.20
CA ALA A 52 9.43 -5.15 4.65
C ALA A 52 10.26 -3.92 5.11
N LEU A 53 9.66 -3.03 5.89
CA LEU A 53 10.31 -1.83 6.41
C LEU A 53 10.54 -1.95 7.94
N PRO A 54 11.73 -1.62 8.47
CA PRO A 54 11.97 -1.56 9.90
C PRO A 54 11.03 -0.56 10.58
N VAL A 55 10.47 -0.93 11.74
CA VAL A 55 9.56 -0.04 12.49
C VAL A 55 10.22 1.28 12.87
N ALA A 56 11.54 1.28 13.12
CA ALA A 56 12.32 2.49 13.40
C ALA A 56 12.35 3.52 12.25
N GLN A 57 11.98 3.13 11.03
CA GLN A 57 11.88 4.02 9.86
C GLN A 57 10.43 4.47 9.58
N ILE A 58 9.45 3.97 10.34
CA ILE A 58 8.05 4.33 10.18
C ILE A 58 7.79 5.61 10.97
N GLY A 59 7.45 6.68 10.25
CA GLY A 59 7.06 7.96 10.84
C GLY A 59 5.66 7.95 11.46
N ALA A 60 5.16 9.15 11.78
CA ALA A 60 3.82 9.31 12.31
C ALA A 60 2.75 8.81 11.33
N VAL A 61 1.70 8.19 11.87
CA VAL A 61 0.52 7.81 11.09
C VAL A 61 -0.30 9.07 10.80
N VAL A 62 -0.56 9.33 9.51
CA VAL A 62 -1.26 10.54 9.05
C VAL A 62 -2.66 10.27 8.49
N ALA A 63 -2.98 9.01 8.15
CA ALA A 63 -4.26 8.61 7.57
C ALA A 63 -4.49 7.09 7.70
N SER A 64 -5.73 6.66 7.44
CA SER A 64 -6.10 5.26 7.23
C SER A 64 -6.60 5.06 5.80
N ALA A 65 -6.32 3.89 5.21
CA ALA A 65 -6.82 3.48 3.90
C ALA A 65 -7.96 2.44 3.99
N SER A 66 -8.67 2.39 5.13
CA SER A 66 -9.75 1.42 5.38
C SER A 66 -10.81 1.38 4.27
N ASP A 67 -11.17 2.54 3.71
CA ASP A 67 -12.17 2.64 2.63
C ASP A 67 -11.73 1.97 1.33
N ALA A 68 -10.42 1.85 1.11
CA ALA A 68 -9.83 1.21 -0.06
C ALA A 68 -9.36 -0.24 0.21
N HIS A 69 -9.70 -0.81 1.37
CA HIS A 69 -9.19 -2.11 1.81
C HIS A 69 -9.43 -3.23 0.79
N SER A 70 -10.62 -3.32 0.21
CA SER A 70 -10.95 -4.35 -0.79
C SER A 70 -10.11 -4.24 -2.06
N ASP A 71 -9.83 -3.03 -2.52
CA ASP A 71 -9.07 -2.81 -3.75
C ASP A 71 -7.57 -3.04 -3.52
N ILE A 72 -7.06 -2.68 -2.34
CA ILE A 72 -5.68 -2.98 -1.93
C ILE A 72 -5.48 -4.49 -1.79
N ARG A 73 -6.42 -5.20 -1.15
CA ARG A 73 -6.39 -6.66 -1.02
C ARG A 73 -6.35 -7.32 -2.40
N ARG A 74 -7.26 -6.94 -3.29
CA ARG A 74 -7.31 -7.44 -4.67
C ARG A 74 -6.01 -7.16 -5.43
N ALA A 75 -5.42 -5.98 -5.26
CA ALA A 75 -4.17 -5.64 -5.92
C ALA A 75 -3.01 -6.52 -5.47
N ILE A 76 -2.94 -6.84 -4.17
CA ILE A 76 -1.94 -7.77 -3.62
C ILE A 76 -2.18 -9.18 -4.16
N ASP A 77 -3.43 -9.66 -4.15
CA ASP A 77 -3.78 -11.00 -4.65
C ASP A 77 -3.38 -11.15 -6.12
N VAL A 78 -3.73 -10.17 -6.97
CA VAL A 78 -3.35 -10.13 -8.39
C VAL A 78 -1.84 -10.08 -8.58
N LEU A 79 -1.11 -9.31 -7.77
CA LEU A 79 0.35 -9.27 -7.81
C LEU A 79 0.97 -10.64 -7.50
N THR A 80 0.39 -11.38 -6.55
CA THR A 80 0.89 -12.70 -6.12
C THR A 80 0.36 -13.86 -6.96
N GLY A 81 -0.52 -13.60 -7.93
CA GLY A 81 -1.02 -14.58 -8.88
C GLY A 81 -2.35 -15.26 -8.50
N ASP A 82 -3.06 -14.73 -7.50
CA ASP A 82 -4.44 -15.13 -7.19
C ASP A 82 -5.40 -14.23 -7.99
N PHE A 83 -6.29 -14.85 -8.78
CA PHE A 83 -7.28 -14.18 -9.64
C PHE A 83 -8.71 -14.65 -9.38
#